data_AF-A0A9X1VDS8-F1
#
_entry.id   AF-A0A9X1VDS8-F1
#
_cell.length_a   1.000
_cell.length_b   1.000
_cell.length_c   1.000
_cell.angle_alpha   90.00
_cell.angle_beta   90.00
_cell.angle_gamma   90.00
#
_symmetry.space_group_name_H-M   'P 1'
#
loop_
_entity.id
_entity.type
_entity.pdbx_description
1 polymer ?
#
loop_
_entity_poly.entity_id
_entity_poly.type
_entity_poly.pdbx_seq_one_letter_code
_entity_poly.pdbx_strand_id
1 'polypeptide(L)'
;MTLLHDIQEGVRHGIELEGTSSETCICSVVTHEVTMYCNTMSRAEDVVREISSIAQHAIMGVLSSLVPLHSFAVSETTRGVLHGLVCAGLDVSYVTRSVSQGIREALSMNDRYSPEMEQAIHQGIRQTLHDLGMKRLEDDRALDLPGYFVNQSATFGEARF
;
A
#
# COMPACT_ATOMS: atom_id res chain seq x y z
N MET A 1 -13.05 19.25 -6.60
CA MET A 1 -13.25 17.80 -6.34
C MET A 1 -11.91 17.25 -5.95
N THR A 2 -11.82 16.68 -4.75
CA THR A 2 -10.58 16.20 -4.13
C THR A 2 -10.11 14.93 -4.83
N LEU A 3 -8.94 14.99 -5.47
CA LEU A 3 -8.32 13.90 -6.23
C LEU A 3 -8.28 12.57 -5.45
N LEU A 4 -8.18 12.60 -4.12
CA LEU A 4 -8.19 11.39 -3.27
C LEU A 4 -9.48 10.55 -3.38
N HIS A 5 -10.62 11.19 -3.66
CA HIS A 5 -11.89 10.48 -3.88
C HIS A 5 -11.86 9.66 -5.18
N ASP A 6 -10.93 9.96 -6.09
CA ASP A 6 -10.76 9.24 -7.35
C ASP A 6 -10.05 7.89 -7.15
N ILE A 7 -9.14 7.76 -6.17
CA ILE A 7 -8.49 6.45 -5.89
C ILE A 7 -9.52 5.45 -5.38
N GLN A 8 -10.32 5.83 -4.39
CA GLN A 8 -11.33 4.94 -3.81
C GLN A 8 -12.29 4.43 -4.90
N GLU A 9 -12.78 5.34 -5.73
CA GLU A 9 -13.75 5.01 -6.76
C GLU A 9 -13.12 4.27 -7.94
N GLY A 10 -11.89 4.62 -8.31
CA GLY A 10 -11.09 3.91 -9.31
C GLY A 10 -10.82 2.46 -8.91
N VAL A 11 -10.42 2.23 -7.65
CA VAL A 11 -10.20 0.88 -7.12
C VAL A 11 -11.51 0.08 -7.11
N ARG A 12 -12.59 0.68 -6.60
CA ARG A 12 -13.91 0.03 -6.56
C ARG A 12 -14.36 -0.38 -7.96
N HIS A 13 -14.34 0.56 -8.91
CA HIS A 13 -14.72 0.31 -10.29
C HIS A 13 -13.79 -0.68 -10.99
N GLY A 14 -12.47 -0.59 -10.79
CA GLY A 14 -11.52 -1.51 -11.39
C GLY A 14 -11.76 -2.96 -10.99
N ILE A 15 -12.08 -3.21 -9.72
CA ILE A 15 -12.43 -4.54 -9.19
C ILE A 15 -13.77 -5.04 -9.76
N GLU A 16 -14.73 -4.15 -9.99
CA GLU A 16 -16.08 -4.49 -10.46
C GLU A 16 -16.19 -4.59 -12.00
N LEU A 17 -15.33 -3.89 -12.74
CA LEU A 17 -15.31 -3.86 -14.21
C LEU A 17 -14.66 -5.09 -14.82
N GLU A 18 -13.67 -5.66 -14.14
CA GLU A 18 -13.19 -6.97 -14.54
C GLU A 18 -14.33 -7.97 -14.28
N GLY A 19 -14.75 -8.73 -15.29
CA GLY A 19 -15.70 -9.86 -15.15
C GLY A 19 -15.19 -11.00 -14.26
N THR A 20 -14.22 -10.70 -13.41
CA THR A 20 -13.51 -11.47 -12.41
C THR A 20 -13.54 -10.68 -11.11
N SER A 21 -14.73 -10.37 -10.57
CA SER A 21 -14.88 -9.87 -9.18
C SER A 21 -14.27 -10.89 -8.21
N SER A 22 -12.96 -10.80 -8.05
CA SER A 22 -12.11 -11.80 -7.44
C SER A 22 -10.96 -11.08 -6.78
N GLU A 23 -10.56 -11.57 -5.62
CA GLU A 23 -9.50 -10.98 -4.82
C GLU A 23 -8.15 -10.99 -5.54
N THR A 24 -8.00 -11.80 -6.59
CA THR A 24 -6.77 -11.92 -7.39
C THR A 24 -6.48 -10.69 -8.25
N CYS A 25 -7.48 -9.85 -8.55
CA CYS A 25 -7.28 -8.60 -9.31
C CYS A 25 -6.90 -7.41 -8.43
N ILE A 26 -7.06 -7.52 -7.10
CA ILE A 26 -6.90 -6.39 -6.17
C ILE A 26 -5.52 -5.76 -6.32
N CYS A 27 -4.45 -6.56 -6.31
CA CYS A 27 -3.09 -6.04 -6.39
C CYS A 27 -2.86 -5.23 -7.67
N SER A 28 -3.23 -5.77 -8.84
CA SER A 28 -3.04 -5.09 -10.13
C SER A 28 -3.87 -3.82 -10.25
N VAL A 29 -5.14 -3.86 -9.84
CA VAL A 29 -6.03 -2.68 -9.87
C VAL A 29 -5.49 -1.60 -8.94
N VAL A 30 -5.20 -1.94 -7.69
CA VAL A 30 -4.69 -0.97 -6.72
C VAL A 30 -3.34 -0.39 -7.15
N THR A 31 -2.43 -1.21 -7.70
CA THR A 31 -1.18 -0.70 -8.28
C THR A 31 -1.44 0.30 -9.38
N HIS A 32 -2.34 0.00 -10.32
CA HIS A 32 -2.67 0.90 -11.41
C HIS A 32 -3.20 2.24 -10.90
N GLU A 33 -4.24 2.21 -10.05
CA GLU A 33 -4.89 3.41 -9.56
C GLU A 33 -3.96 4.28 -8.71
N VAL A 34 -3.14 3.66 -7.85
CA VAL A 34 -2.15 4.38 -7.05
C VAL A 34 -1.07 5.01 -7.92
N THR A 35 -0.53 4.29 -8.92
CA THR A 35 0.46 4.87 -9.84
C THR A 35 -0.13 6.01 -10.65
N MET A 36 -1.35 5.85 -11.17
CA MET A 36 -2.04 6.89 -11.93
C MET A 36 -2.26 8.12 -11.07
N TYR A 37 -2.74 7.95 -9.84
CA TYR A 37 -2.91 9.04 -8.88
C TYR A 37 -1.60 9.80 -8.65
N CYS A 38 -0.53 9.10 -8.30
CA CYS A 38 0.76 9.73 -8.04
C CYS A 38 1.28 10.51 -9.25
N ASN A 39 1.03 10.02 -10.47
CA ASN A 39 1.40 10.70 -11.71
C ASN A 39 0.58 11.97 -12.00
N THR A 40 -0.58 12.15 -11.36
CA THR A 40 -1.33 13.42 -11.43
C THR A 40 -0.73 14.49 -10.52
N MET A 41 0.11 14.11 -9.55
CA MET A 41 0.72 15.04 -8.60
C MET A 41 1.97 15.68 -9.22
N SER A 42 2.03 17.00 -9.20
CA SER A 42 3.11 17.77 -9.83
C SER A 42 4.44 17.73 -9.08
N ARG A 43 4.47 17.34 -7.80
CA ARG A 43 5.69 17.29 -6.98
C ARG A 43 5.70 16.02 -6.13
N ALA A 44 6.86 15.36 -6.09
CA ALA A 44 7.06 14.15 -5.28
C ALA A 44 6.80 14.39 -3.78
N GLU A 45 7.10 15.60 -3.27
CA GLU A 45 6.83 16.00 -1.88
C GLU A 45 5.33 15.92 -1.52
N ASP A 46 4.45 16.20 -2.47
CA ASP A 46 3.00 16.17 -2.25
C ASP A 46 2.53 14.71 -2.14
N VAL A 47 3.05 13.82 -3.00
CA VAL A 47 2.80 12.37 -2.92
C VAL A 47 3.19 11.83 -1.55
N VAL A 48 4.38 12.20 -1.07
CA VAL A 48 4.91 11.76 0.23
C VAL A 48 3.99 12.11 1.40
N ARG A 49 3.41 13.31 1.40
CA ARG A 49 2.48 13.76 2.44
C ARG A 49 1.16 13.00 2.42
N GLU A 50 0.81 12.43 1.27
CA GLU A 50 -0.46 11.77 1.06
C GLU A 50 -0.40 10.25 1.13
N ILE A 51 0.78 9.62 1.27
CA ILE A 51 0.95 8.15 1.28
C ILE A 51 -0.07 7.45 2.19
N SER A 52 -0.24 7.91 3.44
CA SER A 52 -1.21 7.29 4.36
C SER A 52 -2.64 7.47 3.88
N SER A 53 -2.98 8.62 3.28
CA SER A 53 -4.31 8.85 2.73
C SER A 53 -4.56 8.01 1.47
N ILE A 54 -3.58 7.87 0.58
CA ILE A 54 -3.63 6.99 -0.59
C ILE A 54 -3.93 5.55 -0.13
N ALA A 55 -3.21 5.07 0.87
CA ALA A 55 -3.38 3.72 1.41
C ALA A 55 -4.77 3.53 2.07
N GLN A 56 -5.27 4.54 2.78
CA GLN A 56 -6.63 4.53 3.34
C GLN A 56 -7.69 4.43 2.24
N HIS A 57 -7.60 5.27 1.21
CA HIS A 57 -8.58 5.31 0.12
C HIS A 57 -8.56 4.04 -0.73
N ALA A 58 -7.39 3.42 -0.93
CA ALA A 58 -7.30 2.12 -1.59
C ALA A 58 -8.07 1.04 -0.81
N ILE A 59 -7.90 0.95 0.51
CA ILE A 59 -8.65 0.02 1.37
C ILE A 59 -10.14 0.34 1.36
N MET A 60 -10.52 1.61 1.42
CA MET A 60 -11.92 2.02 1.31
C MET A 60 -12.53 1.63 -0.04
N GLY A 61 -11.75 1.67 -1.13
CA GLY A 61 -12.18 1.23 -2.46
C GLY A 61 -12.49 -0.26 -2.48
N VAL A 62 -11.61 -1.09 -1.91
CA VAL A 62 -11.84 -2.53 -1.77
C VAL A 62 -13.03 -2.81 -0.85
N LEU A 63 -13.14 -2.13 0.29
CA LEU A 63 -14.29 -2.25 1.21
C LEU A 63 -15.63 -1.89 0.56
N SER A 64 -15.61 -0.93 -0.37
CA SER A 64 -16.80 -0.47 -1.09
C SER A 64 -17.12 -1.33 -2.32
N SER A 65 -16.23 -2.27 -2.68
CA SER A 65 -16.41 -3.18 -3.81
C SER A 65 -17.26 -4.38 -3.43
N LEU A 66 -17.58 -5.21 -4.43
CA LEU A 66 -18.30 -6.47 -4.24
C LEU A 66 -17.43 -7.59 -3.62
N VAL A 67 -16.12 -7.38 -3.50
CA VAL A 67 -15.18 -8.37 -2.98
C VAL A 67 -15.10 -8.29 -1.45
N PRO A 68 -15.21 -9.42 -0.71
CA PRO A 68 -15.12 -9.39 0.73
C PRO A 68 -13.71 -9.00 1.19
N LEU A 69 -13.64 -8.05 2.13
CA LEU A 69 -12.37 -7.68 2.75
C LEU A 69 -11.98 -8.70 3.83
N HIS A 70 -11.24 -9.74 3.44
CA HIS A 70 -10.55 -10.63 4.37
C HIS A 70 -9.02 -10.47 4.29
N SER A 71 -8.28 -11.26 5.07
CA SER A 71 -6.81 -11.15 5.18
C SER A 71 -6.10 -11.15 3.82
N PHE A 72 -6.47 -12.03 2.89
CA PHE A 72 -5.84 -12.03 1.57
C PHE A 72 -6.10 -10.74 0.77
N ALA A 73 -7.32 -10.20 0.77
CA ALA A 73 -7.62 -8.89 0.17
C ALA A 73 -6.81 -7.75 0.80
N VAL A 74 -6.63 -7.73 2.13
CA VAL A 74 -5.78 -6.72 2.81
C VAL A 74 -4.31 -6.87 2.41
N SER A 75 -3.80 -8.10 2.33
CA SER A 75 -2.44 -8.39 1.86
C SER A 75 -2.23 -7.90 0.43
N GLU A 76 -3.14 -8.23 -0.49
CA GLU A 76 -3.06 -7.83 -1.89
C GLU A 76 -3.26 -6.32 -2.07
N THR A 77 -4.10 -5.67 -1.25
CA THR A 77 -4.22 -4.20 -1.25
C THR A 77 -2.92 -3.56 -0.79
N THR A 78 -2.32 -4.07 0.30
CA THR A 78 -1.04 -3.57 0.83
C THR A 78 0.06 -3.67 -0.24
N ARG A 79 0.16 -4.84 -0.87
CA ARG A 79 1.11 -5.07 -1.97
C ARG A 79 0.84 -4.15 -3.16
N GLY A 80 -0.42 -4.01 -3.55
CA GLY A 80 -0.86 -3.14 -4.64
C GLY A 80 -0.46 -1.69 -4.42
N VAL A 81 -0.70 -1.15 -3.21
CA VAL A 81 -0.32 0.23 -2.84
C VAL A 81 1.19 0.40 -2.89
N LEU A 82 1.95 -0.51 -2.30
CA LEU A 82 3.41 -0.44 -2.27
C LEU A 82 4.01 -0.47 -3.69
N HIS A 83 3.58 -1.42 -4.53
CA HIS A 83 3.97 -1.45 -5.94
C HIS A 83 3.60 -0.15 -6.65
N GLY A 84 2.39 0.37 -6.44
CA GLY A 84 1.93 1.58 -7.08
C GLY A 84 2.81 2.80 -6.77
N LEU A 85 3.21 2.95 -5.50
CA LEU A 85 4.10 4.00 -5.03
C LEU A 85 5.53 3.83 -5.55
N VAL A 86 6.04 2.60 -5.62
CA VAL A 86 7.37 2.29 -6.18
C VAL A 86 7.40 2.56 -7.68
N CYS A 87 6.35 2.19 -8.41
CA CYS A 87 6.19 2.51 -9.83
C CYS A 87 6.13 4.03 -10.08
N ALA A 88 5.63 4.81 -9.11
CA ALA A 88 5.68 6.27 -9.13
C ALA A 88 7.06 6.86 -8.74
N GLY A 89 8.06 6.01 -8.49
CA GLY A 89 9.45 6.40 -8.22
C GLY A 89 9.80 6.57 -6.74
N LEU A 90 8.92 6.17 -5.81
CA LEU A 90 9.20 6.23 -4.38
C LEU A 90 9.98 5.00 -3.89
N ASP A 91 10.86 5.21 -2.92
CA ASP A 91 11.60 4.12 -2.28
C ASP A 91 10.69 3.32 -1.34
N VAL A 92 10.64 2.00 -1.53
CA VAL A 92 9.82 1.09 -0.71
C VAL A 92 10.15 1.19 0.79
N SER A 93 11.41 1.41 1.14
CA SER A 93 11.86 1.54 2.53
C SER A 93 11.28 2.78 3.21
N TYR A 94 11.03 3.83 2.43
CA TYR A 94 10.49 5.09 2.91
C TYR A 94 8.97 5.02 3.09
N VAL A 95 8.26 4.40 2.14
CA VAL A 95 6.80 4.43 2.10
C VAL A 95 6.14 3.36 2.98
N THR A 96 6.82 2.25 3.26
CA THR A 96 6.23 1.07 3.92
C THR A 96 5.54 1.41 5.23
N ARG A 97 6.17 2.23 6.08
CA ARG A 97 5.60 2.60 7.39
C ARG A 97 4.30 3.38 7.23
N SER A 98 4.29 4.39 6.36
CA SER A 98 3.14 5.26 6.14
C SER A 98 1.97 4.50 5.49
N VAL A 99 2.26 3.55 4.59
CA VAL A 99 1.26 2.66 4.00
C VAL A 99 0.63 1.78 5.08
N SER A 100 1.43 1.06 5.87
CA SER A 100 0.92 0.20 6.95
C SER A 100 0.06 0.96 7.95
N GLN A 101 0.49 2.18 8.31
CA GLN A 101 -0.29 3.06 9.18
C GLN A 101 -1.64 3.45 8.54
N GLY A 102 -1.63 3.88 7.27
CA GLY A 102 -2.85 4.26 6.57
C GLY A 102 -3.85 3.10 6.45
N ILE A 103 -3.36 1.90 6.12
CA ILE A 103 -4.21 0.69 6.06
C ILE A 103 -4.77 0.36 7.44
N ARG A 104 -3.93 0.38 8.49
CA ARG A 104 -4.37 0.11 9.87
C ARG A 104 -5.45 1.09 10.32
N GLU A 105 -5.27 2.37 10.05
CA GLU A 105 -6.24 3.42 10.36
C GLU A 105 -7.56 3.20 9.63
N ALA A 106 -7.52 2.92 8.32
CA ALA A 106 -8.73 2.62 7.54
C ALA A 106 -9.50 1.41 8.08
N LEU A 107 -8.80 0.32 8.41
CA LEU A 107 -9.40 -0.86 9.00
C LEU A 107 -10.02 -0.57 10.38
N SER A 108 -9.34 0.24 11.19
CA SER A 108 -9.79 0.60 12.54
C SER A 108 -11.03 1.49 12.50
N MET A 109 -11.06 2.48 11.60
CA MET A 109 -12.21 3.37 11.42
C MET A 109 -13.48 2.65 10.94
N ASN A 110 -13.34 1.46 10.36
CA ASN A 110 -14.44 0.65 9.83
C ASN A 110 -14.72 -0.60 10.70
N ASP A 111 -14.19 -0.66 11.92
CA ASP A 111 -14.34 -1.81 12.83
C ASP A 111 -13.94 -3.16 12.20
N ARG A 112 -12.99 -3.14 11.26
CA ARG A 112 -12.45 -4.33 10.57
C ARG A 112 -11.07 -4.73 11.05
N TYR A 113 -10.42 -3.91 11.88
CA TYR A 113 -9.07 -4.21 12.36
C TYR A 113 -9.07 -5.42 13.30
N SER A 114 -8.18 -6.36 13.03
CA SER A 114 -7.93 -7.54 13.87
C SER A 114 -6.45 -7.95 13.78
N PRO A 115 -5.95 -8.79 14.70
CA PRO A 115 -4.59 -9.33 14.61
C PRO A 115 -4.31 -10.07 13.29
N GLU A 116 -5.31 -10.74 12.72
CA GLU A 116 -5.20 -11.40 11.41
C GLU A 116 -5.01 -10.39 10.28
N MET A 117 -5.66 -9.22 10.35
CA MET A 117 -5.46 -8.15 9.37
C MET A 117 -4.09 -7.50 9.50
N GLU A 118 -3.58 -7.35 10.73
CA GLU A 118 -2.21 -6.88 10.95
C GLU A 118 -1.18 -7.84 10.35
N GLN A 119 -1.40 -9.16 10.49
CA GLN A 119 -0.57 -10.17 9.83
C GLN A 119 -0.66 -10.10 8.31
N ALA A 120 -1.86 -9.83 7.76
CA ALA A 120 -2.04 -9.64 6.33
C ALA A 120 -1.29 -8.43 5.78
N ILE A 121 -1.27 -7.31 6.49
CA ILE A 121 -0.45 -6.13 6.14
C ILE A 121 1.02 -6.54 6.05
N HIS A 122 1.53 -7.22 7.08
CA HIS A 122 2.90 -7.72 7.09
C HIS A 122 3.20 -8.71 5.95
N GLN A 123 2.25 -9.57 5.61
CA GLN A 123 2.37 -10.49 4.48
C GLN A 123 2.48 -9.73 3.15
N GLY A 124 1.63 -8.73 2.91
CA GLY A 124 1.69 -7.89 1.71
C GLY A 124 3.02 -7.17 1.56
N ILE A 125 3.57 -6.64 2.66
CA ILE A 125 4.91 -6.03 2.69
C ILE A 125 5.97 -7.05 2.30
N ARG A 126 6.00 -8.22 2.96
CA ARG A 126 6.99 -9.27 2.67
C ARG A 126 6.94 -9.71 1.22
N GLN A 127 5.74 -9.93 0.69
CA GLN A 127 5.57 -10.31 -0.71
C GLN A 127 6.07 -9.21 -1.66
N THR A 128 5.80 -7.93 -1.36
CA THR A 128 6.31 -6.80 -2.15
C THR A 128 7.84 -6.77 -2.15
N LEU A 129 8.46 -6.92 -0.97
CA LEU A 129 9.91 -6.94 -0.85
C LEU A 129 10.53 -8.11 -1.63
N HIS A 130 9.90 -9.28 -1.57
CA HIS A 130 10.29 -10.44 -2.37
C HIS A 130 10.19 -10.16 -3.87
N ASP A 131 9.08 -9.59 -4.34
CA ASP A 131 8.85 -9.27 -5.75
C ASP A 131 9.87 -8.27 -6.30
N LEU A 132 10.30 -7.31 -5.47
CA LEU A 132 11.34 -6.34 -5.78
C LEU A 132 12.77 -6.92 -5.69
N GLY A 133 12.91 -8.22 -5.41
CA GLY A 133 14.20 -8.91 -5.33
C GLY A 133 15.02 -8.54 -4.09
N MET A 134 14.40 -7.98 -3.05
CA MET A 134 15.07 -7.54 -1.83
C MET A 134 15.37 -8.73 -0.89
N LYS A 135 16.23 -9.65 -1.34
CA LYS A 135 16.60 -10.89 -0.61
C LYS A 135 17.17 -10.68 0.80
N ARG A 136 17.79 -9.52 1.08
CA ARG A 136 18.40 -9.25 2.39
C ARG A 136 17.40 -9.12 3.53
N LEU A 137 16.13 -8.86 3.24
CA LEU A 137 15.08 -8.64 4.23
C LEU A 137 14.43 -9.94 4.73
N GLU A 138 14.49 -11.04 3.99
CA GLU A 138 13.84 -12.28 4.43
C GLU A 138 14.67 -13.04 5.48
N ASP A 139 16.00 -12.87 5.44
CA ASP A 139 16.95 -13.57 6.31
C ASP A 139 17.25 -12.84 7.63
N ASP A 140 16.78 -11.60 7.80
CA ASP A 140 17.06 -10.82 9.00
C ASP A 140 16.05 -11.11 10.11
N ARG A 141 16.42 -12.02 11.02
CA ARG A 141 15.65 -12.32 12.25
C ARG A 141 15.47 -11.10 13.18
N ALA A 142 16.10 -9.96 12.88
CA ALA A 142 15.96 -8.69 13.58
C ALA A 142 15.00 -7.68 12.90
N LEU A 143 14.13 -8.13 11.97
CA LEU A 143 13.03 -7.32 11.45
C LEU A 143 11.91 -7.09 12.49
N ASP A 144 12.28 -6.34 13.52
CA ASP A 144 11.42 -5.31 14.05
C ASP A 144 11.24 -4.28 12.92
N LEU A 145 10.21 -4.46 12.10
CA LEU A 145 9.85 -3.52 11.00
C LEU A 145 9.90 -2.05 11.47
N PRO A 146 9.51 -1.69 12.71
CA PRO A 146 9.79 -0.37 13.29
C PRO A 146 11.27 0.04 13.33
N GLY A 147 12.20 -0.85 13.70
CA GLY A 147 13.63 -0.57 13.84
C GLY A 147 14.42 -0.63 12.54
N TYR A 148 14.02 -1.45 11.57
CA TYR A 148 14.69 -1.54 10.26
C TYR A 148 14.67 -0.20 9.52
N PHE A 149 13.54 0.51 9.55
CA PHE A 149 13.39 1.82 8.89
C PHE A 149 14.00 2.99 9.67
N VAL A 150 14.23 2.85 10.98
CA VAL A 150 14.93 3.87 11.80
C VAL A 150 16.42 3.91 11.49
N ASN A 151 17.02 2.76 11.13
CA ASN A 151 18.46 2.66 10.83
C ASN A 151 18.81 2.93 9.36
N GLN A 152 17.86 2.86 8.42
CA GLN A 152 18.16 3.16 7.01
C GLN A 152 18.34 4.65 6.73
N SER A 153 17.64 5.53 7.45
CA SER A 153 17.93 6.98 7.44
C SER A 153 19.35 7.32 7.92
N ALA A 154 19.98 6.44 8.70
CA ALA A 154 21.36 6.60 9.16
C ALA A 154 22.40 5.96 8.23
N THR A 155 22.01 4.98 7.40
CA THR A 155 22.95 4.21 6.56
C THR A 155 22.99 4.71 5.11
N PHE A 156 21.86 5.15 4.57
CA PHE A 156 21.77 5.79 3.25
C PHE A 156 21.40 7.25 3.46
N GLY A 157 22.33 7.99 4.07
CA GLY A 157 22.15 9.39 4.47
C GLY A 157 21.35 10.18 3.45
N GLU A 158 20.43 11.01 3.95
CA GLU A 158 19.47 11.85 3.20
C GLU A 158 19.76 11.82 1.71
N ALA A 159 18.95 11.09 0.95
CA ALA A 159 18.94 11.20 -0.50
C ALA A 159 18.72 12.68 -0.83
N ARG A 160 19.84 13.38 -1.03
CA ARG A 160 19.88 14.78 -1.40
C ARG A 160 19.24 14.85 -2.77
N PHE A 161 18.08 15.49 -2.82
CA PHE A 161 17.64 16.19 -4.02
C PHE A 161 18.67 17.27 -4.37
#